data_AF-A0A432YEE2-F1
#
_entry.id   AF-A0A432YEE2-F1
#
_cell.length_a   1.000
_cell.length_b   1.000
_cell.length_c   1.000
_cell.angle_alpha   90.00
_cell.angle_beta   90.00
_cell.angle_gamma   90.00
#
_symmetry.space_group_name_H-M   'P 1'
#
loop_
_entity.id
_entity.type
_entity.pdbx_description
1 polymer ?
#
loop_
_entity_poly.entity_id
_entity_poly.type
_entity_poly.pdbx_seq_one_letter_code
_entity_poly.pdbx_strand_id
1 'polypeptide(L)' 'MSFVKTRAKTNTEQPNKPSVLDIIISVLAALFGVQSDKNRQRDFNHGNPVIYVAVGAVFVILFVLTLVLVVSWVVPNS' A
#
# COMPACT_ATOMS: atom_id res chain seq x y z
N MET A 1 30.99 -36.07 -25.85
CA MET A 1 31.16 -34.60 -26.01
C MET A 1 30.00 -33.92 -25.28
N SER A 2 30.25 -33.44 -24.05
CA SER A 2 29.25 -32.79 -23.19
C SER A 2 29.17 -31.29 -23.51
N PHE A 3 28.17 -30.87 -24.29
CA PHE A 3 27.90 -29.46 -24.52
C PHE A 3 26.68 -28.99 -23.72
N VAL A 4 27.02 -28.35 -22.60
CA VAL A 4 26.43 -27.12 -22.07
C VAL A 4 24.96 -27.18 -21.63
N LYS A 5 24.84 -27.35 -20.33
CA LYS A 5 23.70 -27.03 -19.46
C LYS A 5 23.48 -25.51 -19.39
N THR A 6 22.69 -24.95 -20.29
CA THR A 6 22.23 -23.55 -20.14
C THR A 6 20.93 -23.53 -19.36
N ARG A 7 21.04 -23.34 -18.03
CA ARG A 7 19.93 -22.96 -17.15
C ARG A 7 19.53 -21.52 -17.46
N ALA A 8 18.67 -21.32 -18.45
CA ALA A 8 17.82 -20.12 -18.46
C ALA A 8 16.83 -20.28 -17.30
N LYS A 9 17.16 -19.71 -16.13
CA LYS A 9 16.18 -19.44 -15.07
C LYS A 9 15.23 -18.38 -15.62
N THR A 10 14.25 -18.81 -16.40
CA THR A 10 13.04 -18.02 -16.66
C THR A 10 12.34 -17.90 -15.32
N ASN A 11 12.58 -16.79 -14.62
CA ASN A 11 11.70 -16.34 -13.54
C ASN A 11 10.37 -15.97 -14.19
N THR A 12 9.58 -16.99 -14.49
CA THR A 12 8.13 -16.90 -14.63
C THR A 12 7.61 -16.37 -13.30
N GLU A 13 7.51 -15.04 -13.19
CA GLU A 13 6.61 -14.39 -12.25
C GLU A 13 5.20 -14.78 -12.69
N GLN A 14 4.74 -15.91 -12.16
CA GLN A 14 3.33 -16.24 -12.14
C GLN A 14 2.60 -15.11 -11.41
N PRO A 15 1.33 -14.80 -11.77
CA PRO A 15 0.49 -13.89 -11.00
C PRO A 15 0.13 -14.59 -9.68
N ASN A 16 1.13 -14.74 -8.82
CA ASN A 16 0.94 -15.31 -7.51
C ASN A 16 0.24 -14.25 -6.68
N LYS A 17 -0.87 -14.65 -6.07
CA LYS A 17 -1.65 -13.79 -5.19
C LYS A 17 -0.67 -13.19 -4.18
N PRO A 18 -0.72 -11.86 -3.94
CA PRO A 18 0.21 -11.22 -3.03
C PRO A 18 0.18 -11.97 -1.70
N SER A 19 1.36 -12.37 -1.24
CA SER A 19 1.50 -13.04 0.06
C SER A 19 1.03 -12.07 1.15
N VAL A 20 0.62 -12.62 2.30
CA VAL A 20 0.22 -11.81 3.46
C VAL A 20 1.32 -10.80 3.83
N LEU A 21 2.59 -11.19 3.69
CA LEU A 21 3.73 -10.29 3.89
C LEU A 21 3.79 -9.14 2.87
N ASP A 22 3.48 -9.41 1.60
CA ASP A 22 3.50 -8.39 0.55
C ASP A 22 2.40 -7.35 0.78
N ILE A 23 1.25 -7.78 1.30
CA ILE A 23 0.14 -6.90 1.69
C ILE A 23 0.56 -6.01 2.87
N ILE A 24 1.18 -6.60 3.91
CA ILE A 24 1.65 -5.85 5.09
C ILE A 24 2.70 -4.80 4.68
N ILE A 25 3.68 -5.18 3.85
CA ILE A 25 4.71 -4.26 3.34
C ILE A 25 4.07 -3.17 2.49
N SER A 26 3.08 -3.49 1.66
CA SER A 26 2.35 -2.52 0.86
C SER A 26 1.60 -1.50 1.72
N VAL A 27 0.94 -1.94 2.80
CA VAL A 27 0.22 -1.05 3.72
C VAL A 27 1.18 -0.14 4.46
N LEU A 28 2.29 -0.69 4.98
CA LEU A 28 3.32 0.11 5.67
C LEU A 28 3.94 1.14 4.71
N ALA A 29 4.30 0.74 3.49
CA ALA A 29 4.87 1.64 2.50
C ALA A 29 3.89 2.78 2.12
N ALA A 30 2.59 2.50 2.05
CA ALA A 30 1.56 3.51 1.83
C ALA A 30 1.41 4.47 3.02
N LEU A 31 1.50 3.98 4.25
CA LEU A 31 1.47 4.81 5.47
C LEU A 31 2.68 5.75 5.58
N PHE A 32 3.85 5.30 5.12
CA PHE A 32 5.07 6.12 5.07
C PHE A 32 5.19 6.98 3.79
N GLY A 33 4.20 6.95 2.89
CA GLY A 33 4.19 7.73 1.66
C GLY A 33 5.13 7.22 0.55
N VAL A 34 5.81 6.08 0.75
CA VAL A 34 6.69 5.43 -0.24
C VAL A 34 5.85 4.47 -1.09
N GLN A 35 4.80 5.00 -1.73
CA GLN A 35 3.97 4.22 -2.64
C GLN A 35 4.79 3.95 -3.93
N SER A 36 5.48 2.81 -3.97
CA SER A 36 6.31 2.40 -5.12
C SER A 36 5.50 2.43 -6.43
N ASP A 37 6.14 2.84 -7.53
CA ASP A 37 5.53 2.89 -8.87
C ASP A 37 4.88 1.55 -9.30
N LYS A 38 5.36 0.40 -8.79
CA LYS A 38 4.75 -0.92 -9.03
C LYS A 38 3.38 -1.04 -8.35
N ASN A 39 3.23 -0.50 -7.15
CA ASN A 39 1.94 -0.46 -6.44
C ASN A 39 1.00 0.54 -7.12
N ARG A 40 1.53 1.71 -7.51
CA ARG A 40 0.78 2.71 -8.28
C ARG A 40 0.31 2.15 -9.63
N GLN A 41 1.17 1.52 -10.44
CA GLN A 41 0.75 0.94 -11.72
C GLN A 41 -0.27 -0.18 -11.54
N ARG A 42 -0.18 -0.99 -10.48
CA ARG A 42 -1.21 -2.00 -10.20
C ARG A 42 -2.55 -1.35 -9.85
N ASP A 43 -2.53 -0.36 -8.96
CA ASP A 43 -3.71 0.35 -8.48
C ASP A 43 -4.35 1.23 -9.58
N PHE A 44 -3.56 1.74 -10.54
CA PHE A 44 -4.03 2.55 -11.67
C PHE A 44 -4.40 1.73 -12.91
N ASN A 45 -3.79 0.56 -13.15
CA ASN A 45 -4.17 -0.32 -14.27
C ASN A 45 -5.34 -1.24 -13.94
N HIS A 46 -5.60 -1.54 -12.66
CA HIS A 46 -6.68 -2.47 -12.26
C HIS A 46 -7.79 -1.81 -11.43
N GLY A 47 -7.62 -0.57 -10.95
CA GLY A 47 -8.57 0.12 -10.09
C GLY A 47 -8.81 1.59 -10.49
N ASN A 48 -9.92 2.17 -10.00
CA ASN A 48 -10.24 3.57 -10.23
C ASN A 48 -9.47 4.46 -9.22
N PRO A 49 -8.52 5.32 -9.66
CA PRO A 49 -7.71 6.16 -8.78
C PRO A 49 -8.54 7.06 -7.86
N VAL A 50 -9.75 7.42 -8.28
CA VAL A 50 -10.69 8.23 -7.50
C VAL A 50 -11.08 7.55 -6.19
N ILE A 51 -11.16 6.21 -6.16
CA ILE A 51 -11.50 5.45 -4.94
C ILE A 51 -10.38 5.58 -3.91
N TYR A 52 -9.12 5.51 -4.33
CA TYR A 52 -7.98 5.64 -3.42
C TYR A 52 -7.89 7.04 -2.81
N VAL A 53 -8.15 8.09 -3.60
CA VAL A 53 -8.20 9.47 -3.10
C VAL A 53 -9.37 9.65 -2.14
N ALA A 54 -10.55 9.11 -2.46
CA ALA A 54 -11.73 9.19 -1.59
C ALA A 54 -11.49 8.49 -0.24
N VAL A 55 -10.92 7.28 -0.25
CA VAL A 55 -10.57 6.54 0.98
C VAL A 55 -9.53 7.31 1.80
N GLY A 56 -8.50 7.88 1.15
CA GLY A 56 -7.51 8.72 1.81
C GLY A 56 -8.13 9.96 2.45
N ALA A 57 -9.04 10.64 1.75
CA ALA A 57 -9.74 11.81 2.27
C ALA A 57 -10.61 11.47 3.48
N VAL A 58 -11.36 10.36 3.43
CA VAL A 58 -12.15 9.87 4.56
C VAL A 58 -11.26 9.56 5.76
N PHE A 59 -10.11 8.91 5.54
CA PHE A 59 -9.15 8.61 6.59
C PHE A 59 -8.60 9.88 7.25
N VAL A 60 -8.24 10.90 6.46
CA VAL A 60 -7.76 12.19 7.00
C VAL A 60 -8.84 12.87 7.84
N ILE A 61 -10.09 12.89 7.38
CA ILE A 61 -11.21 13.46 8.15
C ILE A 61 -11.35 12.75 9.50
N LEU A 62 -11.36 11.41 9.50
CA LEU A 62 -11.44 10.61 10.72
C LEU A 62 -10.26 10.86 11.66
N PHE A 63 -9.06 10.99 11.10
CA PHE A 63 -7.85 11.28 11.88
C PHE A 63 -7.95 12.65 12.58
N VAL A 64 -8.36 13.70 11.86
CA VAL A 64 -8.54 15.03 12.43
C VAL A 64 -9.61 15.03 13.53
N LEU A 65 -10.75 14.37 13.31
CA LEU A 65 -11.79 14.22 14.33
C LEU A 65 -11.26 13.53 15.59
N THR A 66 -10.45 12.49 15.41
CA THR A 66 -9.80 11.77 16.53
C THR A 66 -8.88 12.71 17.30
N LEU A 67 -8.04 13.51 16.62
CA LEU A 67 -7.19 14.49 17.28
C LEU A 67 -8.00 15.53 18.07
N VAL A 68 -9.08 16.06 17.48
CA VAL A 68 -9.96 17.03 18.15
C VAL A 68 -10.58 16.41 19.41
N LEU A 69 -11.08 15.18 19.33
CA LEU A 69 -11.63 14.46 20.48
C LEU A 69 -10.58 14.28 21.58
N VAL A 70 -9.37 13.84 21.21
CA VAL A 70 -8.26 13.64 22.16
C VAL A 70 -7.88 14.97 22.82
N VAL A 71 -7.72 16.04 22.05
CA VAL A 71 -7.39 17.38 22.58
C VAL A 71 -8.49 17.87 23.52
N SER A 72 -9.75 17.71 23.11
CA SER A 72 -10.91 18.14 23.93
C SER A 72 -11.04 17.32 25.21
N TRP A 73 -10.57 16.07 25.21
CA TRP A 73 -10.58 15.21 26.39
C TRP A 73 -9.38 15.47 27.32
N VAL A 74 -8.21 15.78 26.75
CA VAL A 74 -6.97 15.96 27.51
C VAL A 74 -6.80 17.39 28.03
N VAL A 75 -7.34 18.39 27.32
CA VAL A 75 -7.32 19.79 27.75
C VAL A 75 -8.57 20.06 28.58
N PRO A 76 -8.46 20.29 29.89
CA PRO A 76 -9.59 20.68 30.71
C PRO A 76 -10.10 22.03 30.20
N ASN A 77 -11.41 22.13 29.94
CA ASN A 77 -12.05 23.40 29.59
C ASN A 77 -12.10 24.28 30.85
N SER A 78 -10.99 24.97 31.14
CA SER A 78 -10.82 25.91 32.25
C SER A 78 -11.68 27.15 32.11
#